data_AF-A0A7K0BLL2-F1
#
_entry.id   AF-A0A7K0BLL2-F1
#
_cell.length_a   1.000
_cell.length_b   1.000
_cell.length_c   1.000
_cell.angle_alpha   90.00
_cell.angle_beta   90.00
_cell.angle_gamma   90.00
#
_symmetry.space_group_name_H-M   'P 1'
#
loop_
_entity.id
_entity.type
_entity.pdbx_description
1 polymer ?
#
loop_
_entity_poly.entity_id
_entity_poly.type
_entity_poly.pdbx_seq_one_letter_code
_entity_poly.pdbx_strand_id
1 'polypeptide(L)' 'TQTFTITQPSAIVATPLSQTNVSCFGGSNGAAAINTPTGGAGGYSYNWTPGNPIGDGTTSVTGLTAGTWTCTVT' A
#
# COMPACT_ATOMS: atom_id res chain seq x y z
N THR A 1 46.30 -4.13 6.00
CA THR A 1 45.09 -4.29 5.16
C THR A 1 43.87 -3.96 6.00
N GLN A 2 42.89 -3.24 5.49
CA GLN A 2 41.64 -2.94 6.21
C GLN A 2 40.44 -3.45 5.42
N THR A 3 39.42 -3.91 6.14
CA THR A 3 38.18 -4.45 5.58
C THR A 3 37.01 -3.57 5.98
N PHE A 4 36.13 -3.27 5.01
CA PHE A 4 34.88 -2.55 5.22
C PHE A 4 33.72 -3.43 4.77
N THR A 5 32.65 -3.45 5.56
CA THR A 5 31.42 -4.20 5.23
C THR A 5 30.36 -3.20 4.79
N ILE A 6 29.95 -3.28 3.52
CA ILE A 6 28.79 -2.53 3.01
C ILE A 6 27.59 -3.46 3.04
N THR A 7 26.49 -2.98 3.64
CA THR A 7 25.23 -3.72 3.74
C THR A 7 24.13 -3.03 2.93
N GLN A 8 23.17 -3.81 2.46
CA GLN A 8 21.96 -3.31 1.81
C GLN A 8 20.80 -3.24 2.84
N PRO A 9 19.83 -2.33 2.68
CA PRO A 9 18.59 -2.35 3.46
C PRO A 9 17.82 -3.67 3.28
N SER A 10 17.09 -4.10 4.31
CA SER A 10 16.19 -5.25 4.19
C SER A 10 15.12 -5.01 3.13
N ALA A 11 14.55 -6.07 2.57
CA ALA A 11 13.44 -5.94 1.62
C ALA A 11 12.23 -5.27 2.29
N ILE A 12 11.49 -4.47 1.53
CA ILE A 12 10.22 -3.88 1.99
C ILE A 12 9.16 -5.00 2.05
N VAL A 13 8.46 -5.08 3.17
CA VAL A 13 7.34 -6.00 3.38
C VAL A 13 6.09 -5.20 3.70
N ALA A 14 5.08 -5.34 2.85
CA ALA A 14 3.74 -4.79 3.05
C ALA A 14 2.71 -5.93 3.10
N THR A 15 1.73 -5.83 3.99
CA THR A 15 0.69 -6.85 4.16
C THR A 15 -0.69 -6.20 4.25
N PRO A 16 -1.75 -6.85 3.73
CA PRO A 16 -3.10 -6.35 3.86
C PRO A 16 -3.52 -6.30 5.33
N LEU A 17 -4.24 -5.23 5.70
CA LEU A 17 -4.81 -5.05 7.04
C LEU A 17 -6.31 -5.32 7.03
N SER A 18 -7.06 -4.65 6.15
CA SER A 18 -8.52 -4.81 6.06
C SER A 18 -9.05 -4.44 4.68
N GLN A 19 -10.26 -4.92 4.37
CA GLN A 19 -11.00 -4.55 3.18
C GLN A 19 -12.51 -4.47 3.49
N THR A 20 -13.19 -3.53 2.84
CA THR A 20 -14.64 -3.38 2.85
C THR A 20 -15.14 -3.40 1.41
N ASN A 21 -16.03 -4.34 1.12
CA ASN A 21 -16.64 -4.47 -0.21
C ASN A 21 -17.65 -3.34 -0.47
N VAL A 22 -17.85 -3.01 -1.74
CA VAL A 22 -18.93 -2.11 -2.13
C VAL A 22 -20.30 -2.69 -1.74
N SER A 23 -21.21 -1.84 -1.29
CA SER A 23 -22.53 -2.30 -0.81
C SER A 23 -23.52 -2.60 -1.92
N CYS A 24 -23.31 -2.03 -3.11
CA CYS A 24 -24.22 -2.14 -4.24
C CYS A 24 -23.49 -2.08 -5.58
N PHE A 25 -24.13 -2.60 -6.63
CA PHE A 25 -23.62 -2.53 -7.99
C PHE A 25 -23.48 -1.06 -8.43
N GLY A 26 -22.31 -0.71 -8.97
CA GLY A 26 -21.97 0.68 -9.34
C GLY A 26 -21.63 1.60 -8.18
N GLY A 27 -21.63 1.10 -6.94
CA GLY A 27 -21.21 1.87 -5.77
C GLY A 27 -19.70 2.11 -5.74
N SER A 28 -19.30 3.17 -5.04
CA SER A 28 -17.91 3.56 -4.80
C SER A 28 -17.62 3.72 -3.31
N ASN A 29 -18.24 2.91 -2.46
CA ASN A 29 -18.07 2.96 -1.00
C ASN A 29 -17.17 1.84 -0.44
N GLY A 30 -16.42 1.17 -1.31
CA GLY A 30 -15.41 0.21 -0.89
C GLY A 30 -14.22 0.90 -0.22
N ALA A 31 -13.49 0.13 0.58
CA ALA A 31 -12.29 0.59 1.28
C ALA A 31 -11.25 -0.51 1.37
N ALA A 32 -9.99 -0.15 1.46
CA ALA A 32 -8.89 -1.07 1.69
C ALA A 32 -7.80 -0.42 2.53
N ALA A 33 -7.14 -1.21 3.38
CA ALA A 33 -6.01 -0.76 4.17
C ALA A 33 -4.90 -1.81 4.20
N ILE A 34 -3.65 -1.35 4.29
CA ILE A 34 -2.47 -2.19 4.55
C ILE A 34 -1.84 -1.83 5.88
N ASN A 35 -1.07 -2.76 6.45
CA ASN A 35 -0.21 -2.46 7.59
C ASN A 35 0.90 -1.49 7.17
N THR A 36 1.43 -0.73 8.13
CA THR A 36 2.63 0.07 7.92
C THR A 36 3.76 -0.84 7.42
N PRO A 37 4.39 -0.53 6.26
CA PRO A 37 5.44 -1.37 5.72
C PRO A 37 6.64 -1.47 6.66
N THR A 38 7.33 -2.61 6.60
CA THR A 38 8.56 -2.86 7.38
C THR A 38 9.74 -3.15 6.44
N GLY A 39 10.95 -2.93 6.94
CA GLY A 39 12.18 -3.11 6.17
C GLY A 39 12.61 -1.86 5.41
N GLY A 40 13.37 -2.02 4.33
CA GLY A 40 13.90 -0.91 3.54
C GLY A 40 14.74 0.08 4.35
N ALA A 41 14.87 1.30 3.83
CA ALA A 41 15.52 2.42 4.50
C ALA A 41 14.52 3.41 5.13
N GLY A 42 13.21 3.06 5.14
CA GLY A 42 12.11 3.96 5.51
C GLY A 42 11.75 4.95 4.39
N GLY A 43 10.84 5.90 4.69
CA GLY A 43 10.41 6.92 3.72
C GLY A 43 9.45 6.41 2.64
N TYR A 44 8.48 5.56 3.03
CA TYR A 44 7.60 4.90 2.08
C TYR A 44 6.63 5.85 1.38
N SER A 45 6.45 5.58 0.10
CA SER A 45 5.42 6.14 -0.76
C SER A 45 4.40 5.06 -1.12
N TYR A 46 3.15 5.45 -1.30
CA TYR A 46 2.04 4.53 -1.58
C TYR A 46 1.34 4.97 -2.85
N ASN A 47 1.00 4.02 -3.71
CA ASN A 47 0.23 4.29 -4.92
C ASN A 47 -0.80 3.19 -5.15
N TRP A 48 -2.07 3.58 -5.23
CA TRP A 48 -3.19 2.65 -5.35
C TRP A 48 -3.74 2.58 -6.77
N THR A 49 -3.44 1.53 -7.52
CA THR A 49 -3.96 1.32 -8.87
C THR A 49 -5.25 0.49 -8.86
N PRO A 50 -6.15 0.65 -9.84
CA PRO A 50 -6.00 1.37 -11.12
C PRO A 50 -6.32 2.88 -11.13
N GLY A 51 -6.74 3.47 -10.00
CA GLY A 51 -7.20 4.87 -9.94
C GLY A 51 -6.39 5.77 -9.01
N ASN A 52 -7.05 6.79 -8.45
CA ASN A 52 -6.53 7.66 -7.40
C ASN A 52 -7.64 7.83 -6.33
N PRO A 53 -7.82 6.84 -5.45
CA PRO A 53 -8.90 6.84 -4.48
C PRO A 53 -8.70 7.89 -3.39
N ILE A 54 -9.72 8.10 -2.55
CA ILE A 54 -9.61 9.03 -1.43
C ILE A 54 -8.61 8.44 -0.43
N GLY A 55 -7.53 9.18 -0.14
CA GLY A 55 -6.43 8.71 0.70
C GLY A 55 -5.27 8.06 -0.07
N ASP A 56 -5.26 8.14 -1.40
CA ASP A 56 -4.10 7.75 -2.20
C ASP A 56 -2.84 8.47 -1.71
N GLY A 57 -1.69 7.76 -1.73
CA GLY A 57 -0.49 8.22 -1.02
C GLY A 57 -0.43 7.81 0.46
N THR A 58 -1.41 7.07 0.98
CA THR A 58 -1.41 6.57 2.37
C THR A 58 -1.68 5.06 2.46
N THR A 59 -1.61 4.51 3.67
CA THR A 59 -1.88 3.08 3.95
C THR A 59 -3.36 2.71 3.91
N SER A 60 -4.28 3.69 3.85
CA SER A 60 -5.72 3.45 3.92
C SER A 60 -6.45 4.30 2.88
N VAL A 61 -7.30 3.65 2.10
CA VAL A 61 -8.05 4.28 1.02
C VAL A 61 -9.54 3.94 1.11
N THR A 62 -10.36 4.89 0.70
CA THR A 62 -11.81 4.74 0.58
C THR A 62 -12.28 5.29 -0.77
N GLY A 63 -13.55 5.13 -1.10
CA GLY A 63 -14.06 5.58 -2.40
C GLY A 63 -13.85 4.53 -3.51
N LEU A 64 -13.53 3.29 -3.15
CA LEU A 64 -13.17 2.25 -4.12
C LEU A 64 -14.43 1.72 -4.82
N THR A 65 -14.34 1.59 -6.14
CA THR A 65 -15.31 0.86 -6.95
C THR A 65 -15.03 -0.63 -6.94
N ALA A 66 -16.02 -1.44 -7.33
CA ALA A 66 -15.83 -2.88 -7.50
C ALA A 66 -14.70 -3.18 -8.49
N GLY A 67 -13.74 -3.99 -8.08
CA GLY A 67 -12.59 -4.36 -8.91
C GLY A 67 -11.41 -4.83 -8.08
N THR A 68 -10.31 -5.13 -8.77
CA THR A 68 -9.05 -5.47 -8.11
C THR A 68 -8.24 -4.19 -7.91
N TRP A 69 -7.88 -3.90 -6.67
CA TRP A 69 -7.04 -2.76 -6.29
C TRP A 69 -5.67 -3.27 -5.84
N THR A 70 -4.61 -2.59 -6.27
CA THR A 70 -3.23 -2.94 -5.91
C THR A 70 -2.55 -1.73 -5.27
N CYS A 71 -2.00 -1.92 -4.06
CA CYS A 71 -1.14 -0.94 -3.42
C CYS A 71 0.32 -1.25 -3.75
N THR A 72 1.00 -0.31 -4.40
CA THR A 72 2.45 -0.37 -4.62
C THR A 72 3.14 0.49 -3.57
N VAL A 73 4.14 -0.07 -2.90
CA VAL A 73 4.95 0.61 -1.89
C VAL A 73 6.38 0.73 -2.41
N THR A 74 6.93 1.95 -2.39
CA THR A 74 8.31 2.27 -2.79
C THR A 74 9.03 3.09 -1.73
#